data_AF-A0A1I7YW47-F1
#
_entry.id   AF-A0A1I7YW47-F1
#
_cell.length_a   1.000
_cell.length_b   1.000
_cell.length_c   1.000
_cell.angle_alpha   90.00
_cell.angle_beta   90.00
_cell.angle_gamma   90.00
#
_symmetry.space_group_name_H-M   'P 1'
#
loop_
_entity.id
_entity.type
_entity.pdbx_description
1 polymer ?
#
loop_
_entity_poly.entity_id
_entity_poly.type
_entity_poly.pdbx_seq_one_letter_code
_entity_poly.pdbx_strand_id
1 'polypeptide(L)'
;MALGALRDSGANVVIATTGVAGPAPESGVPPGTMCFAWAFAGEPVAVFTRTQRFFEDMSMQQRVWRFERVGWYLLVIVVLLALAGLFGNGPLSDAEVVSQDGRVKVEYQRLSRSGTTDNLYITVQGEPGQPVK
;
A
#
# COMPACT_ATOMS: atom_id res chain seq x y z
N MET A 1 31.03 -3.64 -23.64
CA MET A 1 30.71 -2.90 -22.40
C MET A 1 31.94 -2.76 -21.51
N ALA A 2 32.43 -3.82 -20.83
CA ALA A 2 33.55 -3.73 -19.89
C ALA A 2 34.83 -3.10 -20.47
N LEU A 3 35.28 -3.53 -21.65
CA LEU A 3 36.47 -2.97 -22.29
C LEU A 3 36.31 -1.50 -22.72
N GLY A 4 35.11 -1.11 -23.17
CA GLY A 4 34.82 0.28 -23.54
C GLY A 4 34.88 1.18 -22.31
N ALA A 5 34.19 0.77 -21.24
CA ALA A 5 34.25 1.47 -19.96
C ALA A 5 35.68 1.50 -19.36
N LEU A 6 36.51 0.48 -19.57
CA LEU A 6 37.91 0.49 -19.16
C LEU A 6 38.77 1.48 -19.95
N ARG A 7 38.48 1.70 -21.24
CA ARG A 7 39.19 2.69 -22.07
C ARG A 7 38.78 4.11 -21.75
N ASP A 8 37.51 4.31 -21.43
CA ASP A 8 36.93 5.62 -21.15
C ASP A 8 37.07 6.03 -19.66
N SER A 9 37.61 5.15 -18.82
CA SER A 9 37.86 5.43 -17.40
C SER A 9 39.33 5.20 -17.03
N GLY A 10 39.80 5.92 -16.01
CA GLY A 10 41.10 5.64 -15.37
C GLY A 10 41.06 4.46 -14.39
N ALA A 11 40.09 3.55 -14.53
CA ALA A 11 39.89 2.45 -13.59
C ALA A 11 40.84 1.28 -13.87
N ASN A 12 41.33 0.63 -12.81
CA ASN A 12 42.18 -0.55 -12.94
C ASN A 12 41.38 -1.83 -13.21
N VAL A 13 40.11 -1.86 -12.80
CA VAL A 13 39.21 -3.01 -13.00
C VAL A 13 37.82 -2.49 -13.34
N VAL A 14 37.20 -3.08 -14.36
CA VAL A 14 35.82 -2.79 -14.76
C VAL A 14 35.03 -4.08 -14.85
N ILE A 15 33.80 -4.06 -14.33
CA ILE A 15 32.85 -5.17 -14.39
C ILE A 15 31.62 -4.71 -15.16
N ALA A 16 31.19 -5.51 -16.13
CA ALA A 16 29.92 -5.30 -16.82
C ALA A 16 29.04 -6.54 -16.69
N THR A 17 27.75 -6.33 -16.48
CA THR A 17 26.74 -7.39 -16.44
C THR A 17 25.66 -7.10 -17.47
N THR A 18 25.17 -8.15 -18.13
CA THR A 18 24.05 -8.08 -19.07
C THR A 18 23.32 -9.40 -19.04
N GLY A 19 22.01 -9.42 -19.27
CA GLY A 19 21.28 -10.67 -19.24
C GLY A 19 19.78 -10.48 -19.18
N VAL A 20 19.08 -11.61 -19.08
CA VAL A 20 17.63 -11.67 -18.95
C VAL A 20 17.31 -12.16 -17.55
N ALA A 21 16.85 -11.25 -16.69
CA ALA A 21 16.45 -11.60 -15.32
C ALA A 21 15.20 -12.51 -15.28
N GLY A 22 14.28 -12.32 -16.24
CA GLY A 22 12.99 -13.02 -16.29
C GLY A 22 11.83 -12.11 -15.90
N PRO A 23 10.58 -12.63 -15.84
CA PRO A 23 10.20 -14.05 -15.90
C PRO A 23 10.06 -14.63 -17.31
N ALA A 24 9.97 -13.78 -18.34
CA ALA A 24 9.83 -14.20 -19.73
C ALA A 24 11.18 -14.20 -20.47
N PRO A 25 11.38 -15.08 -21.46
CA PRO A 25 12.55 -15.01 -22.32
C PRO A 25 12.52 -13.71 -23.12
N GLU A 26 13.70 -13.15 -23.38
CA GLU A 26 13.88 -11.97 -24.23
C GLU A 26 14.89 -12.30 -25.33
N SER A 27 14.56 -12.00 -26.59
CA SER A 27 15.45 -12.21 -27.74
C SER A 27 16.02 -13.63 -27.86
N GLY A 28 15.26 -14.65 -27.44
CA GLY A 28 15.70 -16.06 -27.46
C GLY A 28 16.60 -16.48 -26.30
N VAL A 29 16.93 -15.57 -25.36
CA VAL A 29 17.73 -15.88 -24.17
C VAL A 29 16.81 -16.35 -23.03
N PRO A 30 17.06 -17.53 -22.43
CA PRO A 30 16.25 -18.04 -21.33
C PRO A 30 16.30 -17.12 -20.09
N PRO A 31 15.21 -16.99 -19.32
CA PRO A 31 15.21 -16.30 -18.04
C PRO A 31 16.29 -16.80 -17.08
N GLY A 32 16.83 -15.88 -16.30
CA GLY A 32 17.92 -16.11 -15.34
C GLY A 32 19.30 -16.16 -15.98
N THR A 33 19.45 -15.94 -17.29
CA THR A 33 20.76 -15.96 -17.95
C THR A 33 21.45 -14.61 -17.80
N MET A 34 22.60 -14.59 -17.13
CA MET A 34 23.43 -13.41 -16.90
C MET A 34 24.84 -13.64 -17.46
N CYS A 35 25.31 -12.71 -18.27
CA CYS A 35 26.67 -12.62 -18.76
C CYS A 35 27.43 -11.59 -17.93
N PHE A 36 28.58 -12.00 -17.40
CA PHE A 36 29.51 -11.17 -16.67
C PHE A 36 30.78 -10.98 -17.50
N ALA A 37 31.31 -9.77 -17.49
CA ALA A 37 32.60 -9.46 -18.09
C ALA A 37 33.45 -8.67 -17.10
N TRP A 38 34.70 -9.08 -16.91
CA TRP A 38 35.71 -8.38 -16.12
C TRP A 38 36.83 -7.94 -17.06
N ALA A 39 37.27 -6.70 -16.95
CA ALA A 39 38.41 -6.16 -17.68
C ALA A 39 39.39 -5.54 -16.69
N PHE A 40 40.66 -5.95 -16.76
CA PHE A 40 41.74 -5.50 -15.89
C PHE A 40 42.73 -4.68 -16.71
N ALA A 41 43.00 -3.45 -16.27
CA ALA A 41 44.01 -2.58 -16.87
C ALA A 41 45.41 -3.20 -16.72
N GLY A 42 46.19 -3.13 -17.78
CA GLY A 42 47.53 -3.70 -17.86
C GLY A 42 48.01 -3.73 -19.30
N GLU A 43 49.27 -4.11 -19.50
CA GLU A 43 49.87 -4.33 -20.81
C GLU A 43 50.32 -5.79 -20.91
N PRO A 44 49.51 -6.71 -21.47
CA PRO A 44 48.21 -6.50 -22.14
C PRO A 44 47.01 -6.43 -21.18
N VAL A 45 45.93 -5.80 -21.63
CA VAL A 45 44.64 -5.79 -20.92
C VAL A 45 44.08 -7.21 -20.85
N ALA A 46 43.78 -7.70 -19.64
CA ALA A 46 43.18 -9.01 -19.44
C ALA A 46 41.64 -8.89 -19.37
N VAL A 47 40.94 -9.66 -20.20
CA VAL A 47 39.46 -9.68 -20.24
C VAL A 47 38.96 -11.09 -20.01
N PHE A 48 38.01 -11.24 -19.08
CA PHE A 48 37.37 -12.50 -18.74
C PHE A 48 35.86 -12.36 -18.89
N THR A 49 35.22 -13.36 -19.47
CA THR A 49 33.77 -13.40 -19.63
C THR A 49 33.21 -14.71 -19.11
N ARG A 50 32.07 -14.65 -18.41
CA ARG A 50 31.37 -15.83 -17.94
C ARG A 50 29.87 -15.65 -18.11
N THR A 51 29.24 -16.61 -18.78
CA THR A 51 27.78 -16.70 -18.82
C THR A 51 27.33 -17.72 -17.79
N GLN A 52 26.42 -17.30 -16.91
CA GLN A 52 25.85 -18.14 -15.89
C GLN A 52 24.33 -18.01 -15.91
N ARG A 53 23.65 -19.15 -15.84
CA ARG A 53 22.20 -19.21 -15.70
C ARG A 53 21.85 -19.47 -14.24
N PHE A 54 21.16 -18.52 -13.63
CA PHE A 54 20.61 -18.64 -12.29
C PHE A 54 19.18 -19.16 -12.37
N PHE A 55 18.93 -20.28 -11.71
CA PHE A 55 17.58 -20.81 -11.53
C PHE A 55 17.05 -20.23 -10.23
N GLU A 56 16.58 -18.98 -10.28
CA GLU A 56 15.86 -18.39 -9.16
C GLU A 56 14.38 -18.79 -9.27
N ASP A 57 13.76 -19.16 -8.16
CA ASP A 57 12.37 -19.63 -8.11
C ASP A 57 11.41 -18.44 -8.23
N MET A 58 11.34 -17.86 -9.43
CA MET A 58 10.53 -16.69 -9.79
C MET A 58 9.02 -16.93 -9.56
N SER A 59 8.63 -18.20 -9.42
CA SER A 59 7.27 -18.62 -9.08
C SER A 59 6.83 -18.10 -7.70
N MET A 60 7.76 -18.00 -6.75
CA MET A 60 7.50 -17.53 -5.39
C MET A 60 7.33 -16.00 -5.36
N GLN A 61 8.14 -15.26 -6.13
CA GLN A 61 8.03 -13.80 -6.23
C GLN A 61 6.73 -13.35 -6.92
N GLN A 62 6.30 -14.06 -7.97
CA GLN A 62 5.01 -13.77 -8.61
C GLN A 62 3.81 -13.99 -7.68
N ARG A 63 3.89 -14.97 -6.75
CA ARG A 63 2.84 -15.17 -5.74
C ARG A 63 2.77 -14.00 -4.77
N VAL A 64 3.91 -13.46 -4.33
CA VAL A 64 3.97 -12.26 -3.49
C VAL A 64 3.33 -11.06 -4.20
N TRP A 65 3.59 -10.86 -5.49
CA TRP A 65 2.95 -9.78 -6.27
C TRP A 65 1.43 -9.92 -6.38
N ARG A 66 0.93 -11.16 -6.42
CA ARG A 66 -0.51 -11.43 -6.34
C ARG A 66 -1.06 -11.11 -4.95
N PHE A 67 -0.34 -11.42 -3.88
CA PHE A 67 -0.74 -11.09 -2.51
C PHE A 67 -0.80 -9.58 -2.27
N GLU A 68 0.15 -8.82 -2.81
CA GLU A 68 0.13 -7.35 -2.76
C GLU A 68 -1.14 -6.80 -3.42
N ARG A 69 -1.48 -7.31 -4.60
CA ARG A 69 -2.68 -6.86 -5.34
C ARG A 69 -3.98 -7.28 -4.64
N VAL A 70 -4.04 -8.49 -4.09
CA VAL A 70 -5.19 -8.95 -3.28
C VAL A 70 -5.33 -8.11 -2.02
N GLY A 71 -4.22 -7.78 -1.35
CA GLY A 71 -4.19 -6.91 -0.18
C GLY A 71 -4.72 -5.50 -0.49
N TRP A 72 -4.31 -4.92 -1.62
CA TRP A 72 -4.82 -3.62 -2.07
C TRP A 72 -6.32 -3.64 -2.33
N TYR A 73 -6.83 -4.64 -3.04
CA TYR A 73 -8.28 -4.78 -3.25
C TYR A 73 -9.05 -4.96 -1.94
N LEU A 74 -8.51 -5.75 -1.00
CA LEU A 74 -9.13 -5.94 0.31
C LEU A 74 -9.19 -4.62 1.10
N LEU A 75 -8.14 -3.80 1.06
CA LEU A 75 -8.15 -2.46 1.67
C LEU A 75 -9.21 -1.56 1.03
N VAL A 76 -9.26 -1.51 -0.31
CA VAL A 76 -10.29 -0.73 -1.04
C VAL A 76 -11.69 -1.21 -0.68
N ILE A 77 -11.92 -2.52 -0.60
CA ILE A 77 -13.21 -3.08 -0.16
C ILE A 77 -13.55 -2.64 1.26
N VAL A 78 -12.60 -2.72 2.21
CA VAL A 78 -12.83 -2.26 3.59
C VAL A 78 -13.18 -0.77 3.63
N VAL A 79 -12.48 0.07 2.86
CA VAL A 79 -12.79 1.51 2.75
C VAL A 79 -14.16 1.74 2.13
N LEU A 80 -14.51 1.03 1.05
CA LEU A 80 -15.83 1.12 0.43
C LEU A 80 -16.94 0.66 1.38
N LEU A 81 -16.72 -0.41 2.14
CA LEU A 81 -17.67 -0.88 3.17
C LEU A 81 -17.79 0.13 4.31
N ALA A 82 -16.70 0.76 4.74
CA ALA A 82 -16.73 1.82 5.73
C ALA A 82 -17.50 3.05 5.23
N LEU A 83 -17.26 3.49 3.99
CA LEU A 83 -17.99 4.58 3.33
C LEU A 83 -19.46 4.23 3.08
N ALA A 84 -19.75 2.97 2.75
CA ALA A 84 -21.12 2.45 2.64
C ALA A 84 -21.83 2.32 4.00
N GLY A 85 -21.17 2.66 5.11
CA GLY A 85 -21.78 2.73 6.43
C GLY A 85 -21.65 1.46 7.27
N LEU A 86 -20.82 0.49 6.89
CA LEU A 86 -20.60 -0.72 7.70
C LEU A 86 -19.83 -0.43 9.00
N PHE A 87 -19.01 0.63 9.03
CA PHE A 87 -18.20 1.04 10.21
C PHE A 87 -18.29 2.53 10.58
N GLY A 88 -18.98 3.35 9.79
CA GLY A 88 -18.96 4.82 9.91
C GLY A 88 -20.29 5.47 10.29
N ASN A 89 -21.13 4.78 11.06
CA ASN A 89 -22.54 5.06 11.42
C ASN A 89 -23.53 4.04 10.82
N GLY A 90 -23.29 2.75 11.08
CA GLY A 90 -24.35 1.75 10.95
C GLY A 90 -25.45 1.99 12.01
N PRO A 91 -26.67 1.45 11.80
CA PRO A 91 -27.92 1.73 12.55
C PRO A 91 -27.93 1.39 14.06
N LEU A 92 -26.76 1.18 14.67
CA LEU A 92 -26.57 0.87 16.09
C LEU A 92 -25.95 2.03 16.91
N SER A 93 -25.48 3.11 16.29
CA SER A 93 -25.02 4.29 17.05
C SER A 93 -26.10 5.33 17.27
N ASP A 94 -27.02 5.53 16.32
CA ASP A 94 -28.22 6.36 16.46
C ASP A 94 -29.47 5.49 16.36
N ALA A 95 -29.82 4.82 17.46
CA ALA A 95 -31.17 4.32 17.64
C ALA A 95 -32.00 5.41 18.31
N GLU A 96 -32.33 6.46 17.55
CA GLU A 96 -33.35 7.43 17.95
C GLU A 96 -34.72 6.75 17.75
N VAL A 97 -35.20 6.05 18.79
CA VAL A 97 -36.58 5.55 18.82
C VAL A 97 -37.48 6.73 19.19
N VAL A 98 -37.98 7.41 18.17
CA VAL A 98 -38.98 8.48 18.33
C VAL A 98 -40.35 7.85 18.57
N SER A 99 -40.96 8.23 19.70
CA SER A 99 -42.32 7.83 20.09
C SER A 99 -43.36 8.46 19.16
N GLN A 100 -44.43 7.71 18.86
CA GLN A 100 -45.49 8.02 17.87
C GLN A 100 -46.32 9.28 18.13
N ASP A 101 -45.95 10.12 19.10
CA ASP A 101 -46.80 11.21 19.60
C ASP A 101 -46.13 12.60 19.55
N GLY A 102 -45.01 12.72 18.83
CA GLY A 102 -44.46 13.99 18.31
C GLY A 102 -44.03 15.07 19.32
N ARG A 103 -44.14 14.83 20.64
CA ARG A 103 -43.95 15.86 21.68
C ARG A 103 -42.59 15.84 22.38
N VAL A 104 -41.73 14.87 22.08
CA VAL A 104 -40.39 14.79 22.69
C VAL A 104 -39.40 14.26 21.66
N LYS A 105 -38.41 15.09 21.30
CA LYS A 105 -37.21 14.69 20.54
C LYS A 105 -36.03 14.73 21.50
N VAL A 106 -35.39 13.57 21.73
CA VAL A 106 -34.25 13.46 22.64
C VAL A 106 -33.03 13.02 21.83
N GLU A 107 -32.24 14.00 21.43
CA GLU A 107 -30.94 13.79 20.78
C GLU A 107 -29.90 13.50 21.88
N TYR A 108 -29.38 12.27 21.96
CA TYR A 108 -28.26 11.92 22.83
C TYR A 108 -27.03 11.56 21.98
N GLN A 109 -25.94 12.32 22.11
CA GLN A 109 -24.63 11.91 21.60
C GLN A 109 -24.04 10.81 22.49
N ARG A 110 -23.80 9.63 21.93
CA ARG A 110 -23.45 8.42 22.69
C ARG A 110 -21.97 8.25 23.05
N LEU A 111 -21.09 9.18 22.67
CA LEU A 111 -19.65 9.11 22.98
C LEU A 111 -19.08 10.49 23.32
N SER A 112 -19.19 10.89 24.59
CA SER A 112 -18.33 11.94 25.15
C SER A 112 -16.96 11.34 25.45
N ARG A 113 -15.92 11.87 24.80
CA ARG A 113 -14.53 11.54 25.16
C ARG A 113 -14.20 12.24 26.47
N SER A 114 -13.76 11.44 27.46
CA SER A 114 -13.31 11.91 28.78
C SER A 114 -12.26 13.01 28.63
N GLY A 115 -12.64 14.26 28.92
CA GLY A 115 -11.70 15.37 29.02
C GLY A 115 -12.17 16.75 28.55
N THR A 116 -13.35 16.89 27.93
CA THR A 116 -13.80 18.20 27.41
C THR A 116 -15.14 18.59 28.01
N THR A 117 -15.21 19.81 28.56
CA THR A 117 -16.44 20.41 29.10
C THR A 117 -17.40 20.71 27.95
N ASP A 118 -18.29 19.78 27.64
CA ASP A 118 -19.31 19.98 26.63
C ASP A 118 -20.53 20.72 27.23
N ASN A 119 -20.84 21.87 26.63
CA ASN A 119 -21.99 22.70 27.02
C ASN A 119 -23.30 22.06 26.54
N LEU A 120 -24.14 21.66 27.49
CA LEU A 120 -25.46 21.11 27.23
C LEU A 120 -26.46 22.26 26.99
N TYR A 121 -26.94 22.39 25.76
CA TYR A 121 -28.02 23.33 25.42
C TYR A 121 -29.38 22.62 25.49
N ILE A 122 -30.14 22.90 26.54
CA ILE A 122 -31.52 22.43 26.68
C ILE A 122 -32.44 23.53 26.14
N THR A 123 -33.00 23.33 24.95
CA THR A 123 -34.05 24.23 24.43
C THR A 123 -35.41 23.68 24.86
N VAL A 124 -36.03 24.32 25.84
CA VAL A 124 -37.39 24.01 26.29
C VAL A 124 -38.35 24.94 25.56
N GLN A 125 -39.24 24.39 24.73
CA GLN A 125 -40.39 25.12 24.22
C GLN A 125 -41.57 24.92 25.18
N GLY A 126 -41.96 25.98 25.87
CA GLY A 126 -43.16 26.05 26.72
C GLY A 126 -43.84 27.40 26.55
N GLU A 127 -45.16 27.46 26.72
CA GLU A 127 -45.88 28.72 26.70
C GLU A 127 -45.55 29.56 27.97
N PRO A 128 -45.39 30.89 27.86
CA PRO A 128 -44.99 31.72 28.99
C PRO A 128 -46.04 31.69 30.10
N GLY A 129 -45.66 31.21 31.28
CA GLY A 129 -46.45 31.39 32.52
C GLY A 129 -47.10 30.13 33.12
N GLN A 130 -46.83 28.93 32.62
CA GLN A 130 -47.20 27.70 33.34
C GLN A 130 -45.98 26.97 33.91
N PRO A 131 -46.01 26.57 35.20
CA PRO A 131 -44.95 25.74 35.78
C PRO A 131 -44.97 24.36 35.12
N VAL A 132 -43.83 23.99 34.52
CA VAL A 132 -43.60 22.67 33.95
C VAL A 132 -43.58 21.65 35.10
N LYS A 133 -44.56 20.74 35.15
CA LYS A 133 -44.58 19.59 36.05
C LYS A 133 -44.09 18.35 35.34
#